data_AF-A0A4Q9GFJ3-F1
#
_entry.id   AF-A0A4Q9GFJ3-F1
#
_cell.length_a   1.000
_cell.length_b   1.000
_cell.length_c   1.000
_cell.angle_alpha   90.00
_cell.angle_beta   90.00
_cell.angle_gamma   90.00
#
_symmetry.space_group_name_H-M   'P 1'
#
loop_
_entity.id
_entity.type
_entity.pdbx_description
1 polymer ?
#
loop_
_entity_poly.entity_id
_entity_poly.type
_entity_poly.pdbx_seq_one_letter_code
_entity_poly.pdbx_strand_id
1 'polypeptide(L)'
;MVTIEGDQLGGKPNRQYPVKASLFKNIVSHLLAVLNAHREKTGMLTSEEEIQVLADKIRPDQTLNSNFDLISSIKLQKIGFIYTNNALTTEVTGNIDLKARTIIIHPLQKLNASSTYCLSYLLGAAVLFNSDEISSISVSKNIIDLTLTKNHPIPKSIIESQISLFINSLLMPRRLTERLVDQLMSDFDIKDHNHGLIFVDYQECNHTQYVKMINNICSIMSVSSNLAISRLTALEILKDTRTRKPKNWSTYVADPEKETNRKAEAPRRVYIDLGEDLNQEPPL
;
A
#
# COMPACT_ATOMS: atom_id res chain seq x y z
N MET A 1 19.97 3.16 -33.92
CA MET A 1 19.15 4.02 -34.80
C MET A 1 17.73 3.53 -34.60
N VAL A 2 16.90 4.28 -33.84
CA VAL A 2 15.54 3.84 -33.50
C VAL A 2 14.61 4.55 -34.48
N THR A 3 13.95 3.79 -35.34
CA THR A 3 12.95 4.28 -36.28
C THR A 3 11.59 4.10 -35.63
N ILE A 4 10.84 5.20 -35.47
CA ILE A 4 9.44 5.16 -35.02
C ILE A 4 8.61 5.35 -36.28
N GLU A 5 7.81 4.35 -36.64
CA GLU A 5 6.87 4.42 -37.77
C GLU A 5 5.58 5.10 -37.30
N GLY A 6 5.20 6.18 -37.99
CA GLY A 6 3.92 6.87 -37.84
C GLY A 6 3.20 6.87 -39.17
N ASP A 7 1.92 6.50 -39.14
CA ASP A 7 1.04 6.32 -40.30
C ASP A 7 0.88 7.59 -41.14
N GLN A 8 0.81 7.37 -42.45
CA GLN A 8 0.87 8.37 -43.49
C GLN A 8 -0.47 9.09 -43.70
N LEU A 9 -0.48 10.41 -43.54
CA LEU A 9 -1.35 11.31 -44.29
C LEU A 9 -0.59 12.57 -44.70
N GLY A 10 -0.44 12.78 -46.01
CA GLY A 10 -0.37 14.11 -46.61
C GLY A 10 0.96 14.88 -46.56
N GLY A 11 1.92 14.49 -47.39
CA GLY A 11 2.69 15.41 -48.25
C GLY A 11 3.45 16.59 -47.63
N LYS A 12 4.60 16.31 -46.99
CA LYS A 12 5.84 17.11 -47.11
C LYS A 12 7.05 16.18 -46.97
N PRO A 13 8.18 16.42 -47.67
CA PRO A 13 9.38 15.59 -47.50
C PRO A 13 9.82 15.62 -46.03
N ASN A 14 9.88 14.43 -45.45
CA ASN A 14 10.21 14.20 -44.05
C ASN A 14 11.65 14.66 -43.82
N ARG A 15 11.83 15.88 -43.30
CA ARG A 15 13.14 16.37 -42.87
C ARG A 15 13.56 15.53 -41.67
N GLN A 16 14.35 14.49 -41.91
CA GLN A 16 15.10 13.82 -40.85
C GLN A 16 16.07 14.85 -40.26
N TYR A 17 15.69 15.45 -39.14
CA TYR A 17 16.63 16.18 -38.31
C TYR A 17 17.47 15.14 -37.59
N PRO A 18 18.77 14.99 -37.87
CA PRO A 18 19.64 14.16 -37.05
C PRO A 18 19.69 14.82 -35.67
N VAL A 19 18.89 14.34 -34.73
CA VAL A 19 19.13 14.62 -33.32
C VAL A 19 20.51 14.06 -33.06
N LYS A 20 21.51 14.95 -32.98
CA LYS A 20 22.90 14.55 -32.75
C LYS A 20 22.89 13.66 -31.52
N ALA A 21 23.36 12.42 -31.64
CA ALA A 21 23.39 11.46 -30.55
C ALA A 21 24.10 12.03 -29.29
N SER A 22 24.99 13.02 -29.47
CA SER A 22 25.61 13.80 -28.40
C SER A 22 24.62 14.65 -27.61
N LEU A 23 23.63 15.26 -28.26
CA LEU A 23 22.59 16.06 -27.59
C LEU A 23 21.70 15.17 -26.72
N PHE A 24 21.32 14.00 -27.23
CA PHE A 24 20.54 13.01 -26.47
C PHE A 24 21.33 12.47 -25.26
N LYS A 25 22.61 12.14 -25.44
CA LYS A 25 23.49 11.74 -24.33
C LYS A 25 23.62 12.83 -23.26
N ASN A 26 23.75 14.09 -23.66
CA ASN A 26 23.85 15.21 -22.72
C ASN A 26 22.55 15.43 -21.94
N ILE A 27 21.39 15.31 -22.59
CA ILE A 27 20.07 15.40 -21.93
C ILE A 27 19.90 14.26 -20.92
N VAL A 28 20.21 13.02 -21.32
CA VAL A 28 20.13 11.85 -20.42
C VAL A 28 21.10 11.98 -19.24
N SER A 29 22.34 12.42 -19.48
CA SER A 29 23.33 12.66 -18.42
C SER A 29 22.90 13.75 -17.45
N HIS A 30 22.27 14.83 -17.95
CA HIS A 30 21.79 15.91 -17.11
C HIS A 30 20.57 15.47 -16.28
N LEU A 31 19.63 14.72 -16.87
CA LEU A 31 18.51 14.11 -16.16
C LEU A 31 18.98 13.16 -15.06
N LEU A 32 19.99 12.33 -15.34
CA LEU A 32 20.61 11.45 -14.33
C LEU A 32 21.27 12.26 -13.21
N ALA A 33 21.97 13.35 -13.52
CA ALA A 33 22.57 14.22 -12.53
C ALA A 33 21.52 14.92 -11.65
N VAL A 34 20.41 15.38 -12.24
CA VAL A 34 19.29 15.98 -11.51
C VAL A 34 18.59 14.95 -10.63
N LEU A 35 18.35 13.73 -11.13
CA LEU A 35 17.80 12.63 -10.35
C LEU A 35 18.72 12.25 -9.19
N ASN A 36 20.03 12.18 -9.42
CA ASN A 36 21.00 11.90 -8.36
C ASN A 36 21.09 13.03 -7.33
N ALA A 37 21.07 14.29 -7.76
CA ALA A 37 21.02 15.43 -6.84
C ALA A 37 19.71 15.48 -6.02
N HIS A 38 18.58 15.07 -6.63
CA HIS A 38 17.31 14.93 -5.92
C HIS A 38 17.34 13.76 -4.92
N ARG A 39 17.95 12.62 -5.29
CA ARG A 39 18.21 11.47 -4.40
C ARG A 39 19.09 11.86 -3.22
N GLU A 40 20.16 12.62 -3.46
CA GLU A 40 21.04 13.14 -2.41
C GLU A 40 20.31 14.12 -1.47
N LYS A 41 19.40 14.94 -2.00
CA LYS A 41 18.64 15.93 -1.22
C LYS A 41 17.49 15.34 -0.40
N THR A 42 16.82 14.30 -0.90
CA THR A 42 15.69 13.64 -0.22
C THR A 42 16.09 12.44 0.62
N GLY A 43 17.29 11.90 0.41
CA GLY A 43 17.74 10.63 0.99
C GLY A 43 17.02 9.41 0.41
N MET A 44 16.01 9.57 -0.44
CA MET A 44 15.23 8.48 -1.02
C MET A 44 15.79 8.04 -2.37
N LEU A 45 15.88 6.73 -2.62
CA LEU A 45 16.27 6.15 -3.92
C LEU A 45 15.28 6.41 -5.06
N THR A 46 14.02 6.56 -4.69
CA THR A 46 12.84 6.65 -5.56
C THR A 46 11.89 7.62 -4.87
N SER A 47 11.35 8.58 -5.61
CA SER A 47 10.43 9.58 -5.06
C SER A 47 9.12 8.95 -4.58
N GLU A 48 8.42 9.65 -3.69
CA GLU A 48 7.15 9.17 -3.16
C GLU A 48 6.10 8.97 -4.26
N GLU A 49 5.99 9.92 -5.20
CA GLU A 49 5.14 9.79 -6.38
C GLU A 49 5.48 8.56 -7.23
N GLU A 50 6.76 8.30 -7.50
CA GLU A 50 7.17 7.12 -8.29
C GLU A 50 6.79 5.81 -7.58
N ILE A 51 6.96 5.75 -6.25
CA ILE A 51 6.55 4.59 -5.44
C ILE A 51 5.04 4.38 -5.52
N GLN A 52 4.24 5.46 -5.44
CA GLN A 52 2.79 5.39 -5.56
C GLN A 52 2.35 4.92 -6.96
N VAL A 53 2.92 5.50 -8.02
CA VAL A 53 2.63 5.12 -9.41
C VAL A 53 2.95 3.65 -9.66
N LEU A 54 4.06 3.16 -9.09
CA LEU A 54 4.45 1.76 -9.17
C LEU A 54 3.43 0.84 -8.46
N ALA A 55 2.98 1.22 -7.25
CA ALA A 55 1.96 0.47 -6.52
C ALA A 55 0.62 0.43 -7.28
N ASP A 56 0.20 1.56 -7.84
CA ASP A 56 -1.02 1.67 -8.66
C ASP A 56 -0.93 0.82 -9.93
N LYS A 57 0.26 0.73 -10.54
CA LYS A 57 0.46 -0.16 -11.71
C LYS A 57 0.31 -1.64 -11.35
N ILE A 58 0.71 -2.03 -10.14
CA ILE A 58 0.57 -3.42 -9.64
C ILE A 58 -0.87 -3.72 -9.23
N ARG A 59 -1.60 -2.70 -8.76
CA ARG A 59 -3.02 -2.77 -8.41
C ARG A 59 -3.84 -1.76 -9.22
N PRO A 60 -4.09 -2.04 -10.51
CA PRO A 60 -4.77 -1.11 -11.40
C PRO A 60 -6.25 -0.96 -11.05
N ASP A 61 -6.90 -2.02 -10.55
CA ASP A 61 -8.29 -1.96 -10.10
C ASP A 61 -8.40 -1.41 -8.67
N GLN A 62 -8.95 -0.19 -8.59
CA GLN A 62 -9.19 0.56 -7.36
C GLN A 62 -10.69 0.84 -7.16
N THR A 63 -11.55 -0.06 -7.64
CA THR A 63 -13.00 -0.05 -7.37
C THR A 63 -13.31 -0.68 -6.01
N LEU A 64 -14.46 -0.36 -5.42
CA LEU A 64 -14.89 -0.93 -4.13
C LEU A 64 -15.07 -2.46 -4.18
N ASN A 65 -15.30 -3.00 -5.38
CA ASN A 65 -15.47 -4.44 -5.63
C ASN A 65 -14.14 -5.15 -5.96
N SER A 66 -13.01 -4.44 -5.83
CA SER A 66 -11.68 -4.94 -6.17
C SER A 66 -11.27 -6.10 -5.28
N ASN A 67 -11.21 -7.30 -5.86
CA ASN A 67 -10.63 -8.49 -5.24
C ASN A 67 -9.13 -8.53 -5.56
N PHE A 68 -8.34 -7.75 -4.84
CA PHE A 68 -6.90 -7.69 -5.06
C PHE A 68 -6.20 -9.01 -4.68
N ASP A 69 -5.82 -9.80 -5.68
CA ASP A 69 -5.03 -11.01 -5.51
C ASP A 69 -3.53 -10.72 -5.58
N LEU A 70 -2.94 -10.54 -4.39
CA LEU A 70 -1.52 -10.27 -4.23
C LEU A 70 -0.62 -11.37 -4.82
N ILE A 71 -1.04 -12.63 -4.79
CA ILE A 71 -0.22 -13.75 -5.32
C ILE A 71 -0.16 -13.67 -6.84
N SER A 72 -1.29 -13.40 -7.49
CA SER A 72 -1.33 -13.17 -8.93
C SER A 72 -0.49 -11.96 -9.33
N SER A 73 -0.55 -10.86 -8.56
CA SER A 73 0.29 -9.68 -8.78
C SER A 73 1.79 -9.99 -8.66
N ILE A 74 2.23 -10.80 -7.69
CA ILE A 74 3.64 -11.23 -7.56
C ILE A 74 4.09 -11.98 -8.82
N LYS A 75 3.28 -12.93 -9.32
CA LYS A 75 3.60 -13.70 -10.53
C LYS A 75 3.72 -12.82 -11.77
N LEU A 76 2.85 -11.82 -11.90
CA LEU A 76 2.89 -10.85 -13.01
C LEU A 76 4.18 -10.03 -13.03
N GLN A 77 4.80 -9.77 -11.86
CA GLN A 77 6.10 -9.12 -11.76
C GLN A 77 7.29 -10.04 -12.08
N LYS A 78 7.03 -11.27 -12.57
CA LYS A 78 8.04 -12.30 -12.86
C LYS A 78 8.93 -12.61 -11.65
N ILE A 79 8.33 -12.56 -10.46
CA ILE A 79 8.98 -12.94 -9.20
C ILE A 79 8.63 -14.41 -8.94
N GLY A 80 9.65 -15.23 -8.77
CA GLY A 80 9.50 -16.63 -8.39
C GLY A 80 8.76 -16.73 -7.06
N PHE A 81 7.86 -17.70 -6.95
CA PHE A 81 7.06 -17.88 -5.74
C PHE A 81 7.12 -19.35 -5.32
N ILE A 82 7.74 -19.61 -4.18
CA ILE A 82 7.91 -20.95 -3.63
C ILE A 82 7.12 -21.05 -2.33
N TYR A 83 6.20 -22.00 -2.30
CA TYR A 83 5.49 -22.40 -1.10
C TYR A 83 6.21 -23.60 -0.50
N THR A 84 6.72 -23.49 0.73
CA THR A 84 7.44 -24.58 1.39
C THR A 84 6.75 -24.99 2.68
N ASN A 85 6.40 -26.27 2.81
CA ASN A 85 5.86 -26.85 4.04
C ASN A 85 6.97 -27.28 5.02
N ASN A 86 8.24 -26.98 4.73
CA ASN A 86 9.34 -27.32 5.64
C ASN A 86 9.31 -26.39 6.87
N ALA A 87 8.62 -26.85 7.90
CA ALA A 87 8.49 -26.27 9.23
C ALA A 87 9.79 -26.36 10.07
N LEU A 88 10.98 -26.29 9.44
CA LEU A 88 12.25 -26.38 10.17
C LEU A 88 12.54 -25.12 10.99
N THR A 89 11.87 -24.01 10.71
CA THR A 89 11.93 -22.80 11.53
C THR A 89 10.51 -22.26 11.73
N THR A 90 9.94 -22.49 12.89
CA THR A 90 8.60 -22.02 13.29
C THR A 90 8.49 -20.50 13.40
N GLU A 91 9.56 -19.76 13.13
CA GLU A 91 9.65 -18.32 13.37
C GLU A 91 9.61 -17.47 12.10
N VAL A 92 10.07 -17.98 10.95
CA VAL A 92 10.18 -17.19 9.70
C VAL A 92 8.89 -17.31 8.90
N THR A 93 8.16 -16.21 8.77
CA THR A 93 6.93 -16.08 7.98
C THR A 93 7.23 -16.06 6.48
N GLY A 94 8.36 -15.48 6.07
CA GLY A 94 8.78 -15.47 4.66
C GLY A 94 10.18 -14.89 4.46
N ASN A 95 10.78 -15.20 3.32
CA ASN A 95 12.09 -14.72 2.90
C ASN A 95 12.06 -14.36 1.41
N ILE A 96 12.89 -13.43 0.99
CA ILE A 96 13.16 -13.16 -0.43
C ILE A 96 14.66 -13.24 -0.72
N ASP A 97 14.98 -14.03 -1.74
CA ASP A 97 16.26 -13.97 -2.43
C ASP A 97 16.10 -13.02 -3.62
N LEU A 98 16.70 -11.83 -3.53
CA LEU A 98 16.60 -10.81 -4.57
C LEU A 98 17.46 -11.14 -5.80
N LYS A 99 18.53 -11.93 -5.66
CA LYS A 99 19.33 -12.39 -6.80
C LYS A 99 18.54 -13.39 -7.64
N ALA A 100 17.89 -14.34 -6.97
CA ALA A 100 17.02 -15.30 -7.63
C ALA A 100 15.62 -14.72 -7.94
N ARG A 101 15.33 -13.48 -7.51
CA ARG A 101 14.00 -12.84 -7.52
C ARG A 101 12.90 -13.80 -7.07
N THR A 102 13.13 -14.50 -5.97
CA THR A 102 12.25 -15.57 -5.49
C THR A 102 11.80 -15.31 -4.06
N ILE A 103 10.49 -15.24 -3.87
CA ILE A 103 9.82 -15.18 -2.57
C ILE A 103 9.56 -16.60 -2.10
N ILE A 104 9.98 -16.90 -0.88
CA ILE A 104 9.76 -18.17 -0.19
C ILE A 104 8.85 -17.88 1.00
N ILE A 105 7.70 -18.55 1.07
CA ILE A 105 6.78 -18.44 2.20
C ILE A 105 6.71 -19.77 2.93
N HIS A 106 6.80 -19.68 4.27
CA HIS A 106 6.47 -20.79 5.16
C HIS A 106 5.01 -20.68 5.56
N PRO A 107 4.29 -21.79 5.73
CA PRO A 107 2.84 -21.78 5.82
C PRO A 107 2.43 -21.11 7.12
N LEU A 108 1.75 -19.96 7.03
CA LEU A 108 0.82 -19.55 8.07
C LEU A 108 -0.56 -20.09 7.69
N GLN A 109 -1.24 -20.70 8.68
CA GLN A 109 -2.62 -21.12 8.53
C GLN A 109 -3.48 -19.93 8.13
N LYS A 110 -3.95 -19.92 6.87
CA LYS A 110 -4.82 -18.90 6.24
C LYS A 110 -4.15 -17.53 6.05
N LEU A 111 -4.32 -16.94 4.87
CA LEU A 111 -3.91 -15.55 4.62
C LEU A 111 -4.73 -14.63 5.52
N ASN A 112 -4.07 -14.02 6.51
CA ASN A 112 -4.58 -12.98 7.38
C ASN A 112 -3.89 -11.63 7.09
N ALA A 113 -4.30 -10.56 7.78
CA ALA A 113 -3.72 -9.23 7.60
C ALA A 113 -2.19 -9.19 7.78
N SER A 114 -1.64 -9.95 8.74
CA SER A 114 -0.20 -10.05 8.98
C SER A 114 0.52 -10.73 7.81
N SER A 115 0.01 -11.84 7.30
CA SER A 115 0.62 -12.52 6.14
C SER A 115 0.52 -11.69 4.85
N THR A 116 -0.58 -10.93 4.68
CA THR A 116 -0.76 -10.01 3.55
C THR A 116 0.28 -8.89 3.62
N TYR A 117 0.46 -8.29 4.80
CA TYR A 117 1.49 -7.30 5.04
C TYR A 117 2.90 -7.85 4.74
N CYS A 118 3.24 -9.03 5.27
CA CYS A 118 4.54 -9.68 5.03
C CYS A 118 4.80 -9.89 3.53
N LEU A 119 3.79 -10.38 2.82
CA LEU A 119 3.86 -10.60 1.38
C LEU A 119 4.04 -9.31 0.59
N SER A 120 3.27 -8.28 0.93
CA SER A 120 3.41 -6.96 0.31
C SER A 120 4.78 -6.35 0.60
N TYR A 121 5.35 -6.62 1.77
CA TYR A 121 6.70 -6.19 2.14
C TYR A 121 7.76 -6.83 1.25
N LEU A 122 7.71 -8.17 1.11
CA LEU A 122 8.65 -8.89 0.25
C LEU A 122 8.49 -8.49 -1.23
N LEU A 123 7.25 -8.29 -1.69
CA LEU A 123 6.99 -7.76 -3.03
C LEU A 123 7.56 -6.35 -3.20
N GLY A 124 7.32 -5.45 -2.25
CA GLY A 124 7.83 -4.08 -2.29
C GLY A 124 9.35 -4.04 -2.39
N ALA A 125 10.03 -4.88 -1.60
CA ALA A 125 11.47 -5.03 -1.71
C ALA A 125 11.92 -5.49 -3.10
N ALA A 126 11.25 -6.49 -3.66
CA ALA A 126 11.56 -7.06 -4.98
C ALA A 126 11.37 -6.10 -6.15
N VAL A 127 10.45 -5.15 -6.01
CA VAL A 127 10.10 -4.20 -7.06
C VAL A 127 10.90 -2.91 -6.94
N LEU A 128 11.14 -2.44 -5.71
CA LEU A 128 11.83 -1.18 -5.47
C LEU A 128 13.35 -1.29 -5.54
N PHE A 129 13.92 -2.43 -5.13
CA PHE A 129 15.36 -2.58 -4.97
C PHE A 129 15.91 -3.73 -5.82
N ASN A 130 17.16 -3.57 -6.23
CA ASN A 130 17.89 -4.61 -6.94
C ASN A 130 18.78 -5.42 -5.99
N SER A 131 19.28 -6.57 -6.46
CA SER A 131 20.14 -7.47 -5.69
C SER A 131 21.49 -6.86 -5.28
N ASP A 132 21.88 -5.74 -5.88
CA ASP A 132 23.11 -5.02 -5.58
C ASP A 132 22.96 -4.16 -4.31
N GLU A 133 21.72 -3.83 -3.93
CA GLU A 133 21.38 -2.96 -2.81
C GLU A 133 21.06 -3.78 -1.55
N ILE A 134 20.25 -4.83 -1.72
CA ILE A 134 19.77 -5.69 -0.64
C ILE A 134 20.10 -7.15 -1.00
N SER A 135 20.74 -7.87 -0.09
CA SER A 135 21.11 -9.27 -0.32
C SER A 135 19.97 -10.22 0.02
N SER A 136 19.27 -10.00 1.13
CA SER A 136 18.09 -10.77 1.53
C SER A 136 17.22 -9.99 2.51
N ILE A 137 15.93 -10.34 2.56
CA ILE A 137 15.00 -9.87 3.58
C ILE A 137 14.26 -11.08 4.13
N SER A 138 14.29 -11.24 5.44
CA SER A 138 13.51 -12.24 6.15
C SER A 138 12.51 -11.57 7.08
N VAL A 139 11.33 -12.14 7.18
CA VAL A 139 10.28 -11.67 8.08
C VAL A 139 9.97 -12.79 9.06
N SER A 140 10.16 -12.55 10.35
CA SER A 140 9.90 -13.51 11.42
C SER A 140 9.06 -12.88 12.53
N LYS A 141 7.91 -13.47 12.90
CA LYS A 141 7.03 -12.94 13.97
C LYS A 141 6.75 -11.42 13.90
N ASN A 142 6.52 -10.88 12.69
CA ASN A 142 6.37 -9.44 12.38
C ASN A 142 7.64 -8.56 12.55
N ILE A 143 8.78 -9.17 12.80
CA ILE A 143 10.09 -8.52 12.78
C ILE A 143 10.65 -8.67 11.37
N ILE A 144 11.06 -7.56 10.78
CA ILE A 144 11.74 -7.53 9.49
C ILE A 144 13.23 -7.48 9.75
N ASP A 145 13.93 -8.53 9.30
CA ASP A 145 15.38 -8.53 9.24
C ASP A 145 15.85 -8.32 7.81
N LEU A 146 16.60 -7.24 7.62
CA LEU A 146 17.02 -6.73 6.33
C LEU A 146 18.54 -6.78 6.28
N THR A 147 19.07 -7.60 5.37
CA THR A 147 20.50 -7.76 5.18
C THR A 147 20.93 -6.93 3.97
N LEU A 148 21.78 -5.93 4.21
CA LEU A 148 22.37 -5.09 3.17
C LEU A 148 23.61 -5.74 2.58
N THR A 149 23.93 -5.39 1.33
CA THR A 149 25.25 -5.69 0.75
C THR A 149 26.34 -4.91 1.51
N LYS A 150 27.54 -5.50 1.67
CA LYS A 150 28.63 -4.85 2.40
C LYS A 150 28.97 -3.51 1.73
N ASN A 151 28.95 -2.43 2.52
CA ASN A 151 29.20 -1.03 2.12
C ASN A 151 28.05 -0.32 1.37
N HIS A 152 26.80 -0.71 1.61
CA HIS A 152 25.68 0.02 1.04
C HIS A 152 25.61 1.48 1.54
N PRO A 153 25.50 2.49 0.65
CA PRO A 153 25.54 3.90 1.05
C PRO A 153 24.25 4.39 1.72
N ILE A 154 23.19 3.57 1.71
CA ILE A 154 21.84 3.99 2.11
C ILE A 154 21.48 3.36 3.44
N PRO A 155 21.06 4.18 4.42
CA PRO A 155 20.61 3.69 5.71
C PRO A 155 19.43 2.72 5.59
N LYS A 156 19.44 1.66 6.41
CA LYS A 156 18.34 0.68 6.54
C LYS A 156 16.97 1.34 6.75
N SER A 157 16.90 2.41 7.54
CA SER A 157 15.67 3.14 7.83
C SER A 157 15.00 3.76 6.59
N ILE A 158 15.80 4.21 5.61
CA ILE A 158 15.27 4.77 4.36
C ILE A 158 14.63 3.68 3.52
N ILE A 159 15.29 2.53 3.41
CA ILE A 159 14.78 1.36 2.70
C ILE A 159 13.46 0.90 3.33
N GLU A 160 13.43 0.77 4.67
CA GLU A 160 12.22 0.40 5.40
C GLU A 160 11.09 1.41 5.19
N SER A 161 11.40 2.71 5.17
CA SER A 161 10.42 3.77 4.90
C SER A 161 9.83 3.66 3.49
N GLN A 162 10.68 3.46 2.47
CA GLN A 162 10.23 3.30 1.09
C GLN A 162 9.37 2.06 0.87
N ILE A 163 9.77 0.92 1.45
CA ILE A 163 8.97 -0.30 1.41
C ILE A 163 7.63 -0.06 2.12
N SER A 164 7.63 0.62 3.26
CA SER A 164 6.40 0.93 3.99
C SER A 164 5.46 1.83 3.19
N LEU A 165 5.99 2.86 2.52
CA LEU A 165 5.22 3.73 1.63
C LEU A 165 4.61 2.93 0.47
N PHE A 166 5.37 2.01 -0.13
CA PHE A 166 4.90 1.13 -1.18
C PHE A 166 3.77 0.22 -0.70
N ILE A 167 3.93 -0.45 0.45
CA ILE A 167 2.90 -1.33 1.02
C ILE A 167 1.63 -0.53 1.31
N ASN A 168 1.76 0.63 1.93
CA ASN A 168 0.63 1.50 2.24
C ASN A 168 -0.14 1.87 0.97
N SER A 169 0.59 2.17 -0.11
CA SER A 169 -0.01 2.53 -1.41
C SER A 169 -0.61 1.33 -2.13
N LEU A 170 -0.03 0.14 -1.99
CA LEU A 170 -0.52 -1.09 -2.62
C LEU A 170 -1.78 -1.64 -1.92
N LEU A 171 -1.75 -1.71 -0.59
CA LEU A 171 -2.83 -2.28 0.21
C LEU A 171 -3.99 -1.31 0.36
N MET A 172 -3.71 -0.01 0.46
CA MET A 172 -4.69 1.06 0.56
C MET A 172 -4.44 2.12 -0.52
N PRO A 173 -4.75 1.80 -1.80
CA PRO A 173 -4.54 2.73 -2.89
C PRO A 173 -5.47 3.95 -2.75
N ARG A 174 -4.99 5.11 -3.21
CA ARG A 174 -5.62 6.41 -2.93
C ARG A 174 -7.09 6.43 -3.31
N ARG A 175 -7.43 6.11 -4.58
CA ARG A 175 -8.81 6.23 -5.08
C ARG A 175 -9.77 5.27 -4.40
N LEU A 176 -9.30 4.05 -4.10
CA LEU A 176 -10.11 3.08 -3.36
C LEU A 176 -10.37 3.55 -1.93
N THR A 177 -9.33 4.08 -1.28
CA THR A 177 -9.42 4.56 0.10
C THR A 177 -10.37 5.75 0.21
N GLU A 178 -10.26 6.73 -0.69
CA GLU A 178 -11.14 7.89 -0.75
C GLU A 178 -12.61 7.46 -0.93
N ARG A 179 -12.89 6.61 -1.94
CA ARG A 179 -14.25 6.08 -2.17
C ARG A 179 -14.81 5.31 -0.98
N LEU A 180 -13.98 4.50 -0.33
CA LEU A 180 -14.38 3.73 0.84
C LEU A 180 -14.74 4.66 2.00
N VAL A 181 -13.95 5.71 2.22
CA VAL A 181 -14.23 6.71 3.25
C VAL A 181 -15.52 7.47 2.94
N ASP A 182 -15.72 7.91 1.70
CA ASP A 182 -16.96 8.59 1.28
C ASP A 182 -18.20 7.72 1.53
N GLN A 183 -18.14 6.45 1.13
CA GLN A 183 -19.22 5.48 1.36
C GLN A 183 -19.51 5.33 2.86
N LEU A 184 -18.47 5.11 3.66
CA LEU A 184 -18.61 4.91 5.10
C LEU A 184 -19.10 6.17 5.84
N MET A 185 -18.71 7.36 5.38
CA MET A 185 -19.23 8.63 5.90
C MET A 185 -20.74 8.74 5.64
N SER A 186 -21.17 8.42 4.42
CA SER A 186 -22.60 8.38 4.05
C SER A 186 -23.36 7.36 4.91
N ASP A 187 -22.86 6.14 5.01
CA ASP A 187 -23.52 5.04 5.75
C ASP A 187 -23.66 5.34 7.25
N PHE A 188 -22.75 6.14 7.81
CA PHE A 188 -22.75 6.49 9.22
C PHE A 188 -23.30 7.89 9.51
N ASP A 189 -23.81 8.60 8.50
CA ASP A 189 -24.28 9.99 8.59
C ASP A 189 -23.22 10.91 9.24
N ILE A 190 -21.95 10.72 8.87
CA ILE A 190 -20.84 11.56 9.31
C ILE A 190 -20.71 12.71 8.32
N LYS A 191 -20.93 13.93 8.80
CA LYS A 191 -20.81 15.15 7.98
C LYS A 191 -19.38 15.68 8.01
N ASP A 192 -18.91 16.19 6.87
CA ASP A 192 -17.69 16.99 6.84
C ASP A 192 -17.97 18.37 7.45
N HIS A 193 -17.21 18.71 8.48
CA HIS A 193 -17.30 19.99 9.20
C HIS A 193 -16.16 20.95 8.81
N ASN A 194 -15.53 20.76 7.64
CA ASN A 194 -14.36 21.51 7.17
C ASN A 194 -13.13 21.38 8.10
N HIS A 195 -13.01 20.23 8.76
CA HIS A 195 -11.87 19.90 9.62
C HIS A 195 -11.07 18.69 9.12
N GLY A 196 -11.41 18.19 7.92
CA GLY A 196 -10.94 16.92 7.36
C GLY A 196 -12.05 15.88 7.42
N LEU A 197 -12.04 14.94 6.47
CA LEU A 197 -13.08 13.91 6.33
C LEU A 197 -13.24 13.09 7.62
N ILE A 198 -12.11 12.73 8.25
CA ILE A 198 -12.09 12.10 9.56
C ILE A 198 -11.33 13.04 10.51
N PHE A 199 -12.06 13.73 11.38
CA PHE A 199 -11.48 14.58 12.41
C PHE A 199 -11.52 13.88 13.76
N VAL A 200 -10.41 13.89 14.50
CA VAL A 200 -10.36 13.36 15.86
C VAL A 200 -9.67 14.32 16.83
N ASP A 201 -10.34 14.53 17.96
CA ASP A 201 -9.90 15.31 19.11
C ASP A 201 -10.30 14.57 20.42
N TYR A 202 -10.41 15.30 21.53
CA TYR A 202 -10.87 14.74 22.81
C TYR A 202 -12.38 14.93 23.05
N GLN A 203 -13.18 15.14 22.01
CA GLN A 203 -14.63 15.04 22.12
C GLN A 203 -15.06 13.59 21.88
N GLU A 204 -15.99 13.10 22.70
CA GLU A 204 -16.41 11.69 22.68
C GLU A 204 -17.02 11.32 21.32
N CYS A 205 -17.85 12.19 20.75
CA CYS A 205 -18.47 11.98 19.44
C CYS A 205 -17.43 11.77 18.32
N ASN A 206 -16.40 12.61 18.28
CA ASN A 206 -15.35 12.54 17.26
C ASN A 206 -14.49 11.28 17.45
N HIS A 207 -14.19 10.94 18.71
CA HIS A 207 -13.45 9.72 19.01
C HIS A 207 -14.23 8.46 18.62
N THR A 208 -15.52 8.38 18.94
CA THR A 208 -16.38 7.25 18.56
C THR A 208 -16.48 7.08 17.06
N GLN A 209 -16.70 8.17 16.30
CA GLN A 209 -16.71 8.16 14.84
C GLN A 209 -15.37 7.68 14.27
N TYR A 210 -14.26 8.20 14.80
CA TYR A 210 -12.91 7.77 14.42
C TYR A 210 -12.69 6.27 14.64
N VAL A 211 -13.00 5.74 15.82
CA VAL A 211 -12.83 4.30 16.12
C VAL A 211 -13.70 3.46 15.18
N LYS A 212 -14.95 3.89 14.94
CA LYS A 212 -15.86 3.22 14.01
C LYS A 212 -15.29 3.21 12.58
N MET A 213 -14.73 4.33 12.12
CA MET A 213 -14.05 4.41 10.82
C MET A 213 -12.87 3.48 10.70
N ILE A 214 -11.92 3.57 11.63
CA ILE A 214 -10.69 2.76 11.58
C ILE A 214 -11.04 1.27 11.60
N ASN A 215 -11.98 0.83 12.44
CA ASN A 215 -12.35 -0.58 12.52
C ASN A 215 -12.97 -1.10 11.21
N ASN A 216 -13.85 -0.33 10.57
CA ASN A 216 -14.48 -0.74 9.31
C ASN A 216 -13.46 -0.75 8.16
N ILE A 217 -12.59 0.27 8.06
CA ILE A 217 -11.53 0.31 7.06
C ILE A 217 -10.57 -0.87 7.24
N CYS A 218 -10.12 -1.16 8.46
CA CYS A 218 -9.27 -2.31 8.75
C CYS A 218 -9.93 -3.63 8.35
N SER A 219 -11.23 -3.78 8.63
CA SER A 219 -11.98 -4.99 8.29
C SER A 219 -12.13 -5.18 6.78
N ILE A 220 -12.51 -4.12 6.06
CA ILE A 220 -12.78 -4.18 4.62
C ILE A 220 -11.47 -4.37 3.83
N MET A 221 -10.43 -3.61 4.19
CA MET A 221 -9.14 -3.65 3.50
C MET A 221 -8.21 -4.76 4.03
N SER A 222 -8.61 -5.47 5.09
CA SER A 222 -7.81 -6.51 5.75
C SER A 222 -6.40 -6.03 6.16
N VAL A 223 -6.33 -4.85 6.77
CA VAL A 223 -5.08 -4.21 7.22
C VAL A 223 -5.07 -3.97 8.74
N SER A 224 -3.90 -3.65 9.29
CA SER A 224 -3.77 -3.24 10.70
C SER A 224 -4.21 -1.79 10.90
N SER A 225 -4.60 -1.44 12.13
CA SER A 225 -4.97 -0.07 12.51
C SER A 225 -3.83 0.91 12.28
N ASN A 226 -2.59 0.53 12.63
CA ASN A 226 -1.41 1.38 12.42
C ASN A 226 -1.21 1.72 10.94
N LEU A 227 -1.39 0.74 10.05
CA LEU A 227 -1.29 0.94 8.61
C LEU A 227 -2.40 1.86 8.10
N ALA A 228 -3.64 1.60 8.51
CA ALA A 228 -4.78 2.43 8.14
C ALA A 228 -4.61 3.88 8.59
N ILE A 229 -4.24 4.11 9.85
CA ILE A 229 -4.00 5.44 10.41
C ILE A 229 -2.87 6.13 9.65
N SER A 230 -1.73 5.47 9.45
CA SER A 230 -0.60 6.02 8.72
C SER A 230 -0.99 6.44 7.30
N ARG A 231 -1.75 5.59 6.59
CA ARG A 231 -2.18 5.88 5.22
C ARG A 231 -3.21 7.00 5.16
N LEU A 232 -4.22 7.00 6.02
CA LEU A 232 -5.25 8.05 6.04
C LEU A 232 -4.65 9.42 6.39
N THR A 233 -3.66 9.47 7.29
CA THR A 233 -2.92 10.70 7.59
C THR A 233 -2.11 11.16 6.37
N ALA A 234 -1.40 10.25 5.69
CA ALA A 234 -0.60 10.57 4.50
C ALA A 234 -1.46 11.04 3.31
N LEU A 235 -2.73 10.66 3.25
CA LEU A 235 -3.69 11.11 2.23
C LEU A 235 -4.44 12.39 2.66
N GLU A 236 -4.12 12.97 3.82
CA GLU A 236 -4.83 14.11 4.41
C GLU A 236 -6.34 13.88 4.67
N ILE A 237 -6.75 12.61 4.74
CA ILE A 237 -8.13 12.20 5.04
C ILE A 237 -8.38 12.26 6.56
N LEU A 238 -7.38 11.82 7.34
CA LEU A 238 -7.43 11.80 8.80
C LEU A 238 -6.66 13.01 9.36
N LYS A 239 -7.34 13.82 10.16
CA LYS A 239 -6.73 14.88 10.96
C LYS A 239 -6.86 14.57 12.45
N ASP A 240 -5.74 14.16 13.04
CA ASP A 240 -5.63 13.88 14.47
C ASP A 240 -5.02 15.06 15.23
N THR A 241 -5.83 15.72 16.06
CA THR A 241 -5.41 16.90 16.84
C THR A 241 -5.12 16.58 18.30
N ARG A 242 -5.13 15.29 18.67
CA ARG A 242 -4.89 14.84 20.04
C ARG A 242 -3.41 15.02 20.41
N THR A 243 -3.07 16.19 20.95
CA THR A 243 -1.68 16.51 21.35
C THR A 243 -1.32 16.04 22.76
N ARG A 244 -2.27 16.08 23.71
CA ARG A 244 -2.05 15.63 25.10
C ARG A 244 -3.32 15.08 25.74
N LYS A 245 -3.28 13.81 26.18
CA LYS A 245 -4.43 13.13 26.79
C LYS A 245 -4.87 13.90 28.05
N PRO A 246 -6.14 14.34 28.15
CA PRO A 246 -6.67 14.93 29.37
C PRO A 246 -6.52 13.95 30.54
N LYS A 247 -6.16 14.44 31.73
CA LYS A 247 -5.95 13.59 32.93
C LYS A 247 -7.17 12.71 33.27
N ASN A 248 -8.37 13.15 32.90
CA ASN A 248 -9.64 12.48 33.21
C ASN A 248 -10.26 11.79 31.98
N TRP A 249 -9.51 11.64 30.87
CA TRP A 249 -9.99 10.92 29.70
C TRP A 249 -9.90 9.41 29.98
N SER A 250 -11.02 8.80 30.38
CA SER A 250 -11.12 7.35 30.30
C SER A 250 -11.02 6.98 28.82
N THR A 251 -10.06 6.14 28.48
CA THR A 251 -10.09 5.42 27.20
C THR A 251 -11.34 4.56 27.29
N TYR A 252 -12.48 5.05 26.79
CA TYR A 252 -13.64 4.21 26.52
C TYR A 252 -13.27 3.30 25.34
N VAL A 253 -12.36 2.37 25.60
CA VAL A 253 -12.41 1.05 24.99
C VAL A 253 -13.40 0.34 25.89
N ALA A 254 -14.57 -0.02 25.35
CA ALA A 254 -15.54 -0.79 26.11
C ALA A 254 -14.80 -1.95 26.77
N ASP A 255 -14.85 -1.97 28.10
CA ASP A 255 -14.33 -3.05 28.92
C ASP A 255 -15.11 -4.31 28.52
N PRO A 256 -14.50 -5.30 27.86
CA PRO A 256 -15.22 -6.43 27.29
C PRO A 256 -15.99 -7.22 28.37
N GLU A 257 -15.59 -7.11 29.64
CA GLU A 257 -16.30 -7.73 30.76
C GLU A 257 -17.62 -7.02 31.10
N LYS A 258 -17.73 -5.70 30.89
CA LYS A 258 -18.99 -4.95 31.10
C LYS A 258 -19.99 -5.08 29.95
N GLU A 259 -19.53 -5.50 28.77
CA GLU A 259 -20.38 -5.70 27.59
C GLU A 259 -21.21 -6.99 27.67
N THR A 260 -20.79 -7.98 28.48
CA THR A 260 -21.52 -9.26 28.67
C THR A 260 -22.94 -9.10 29.25
N ASN A 261 -23.25 -7.95 29.85
CA ASN A 261 -24.56 -7.68 30.47
C ASN A 261 -25.47 -6.76 29.64
N ARG A 262 -24.99 -6.21 28.51
CA ARG A 262 -25.88 -5.65 27.48
C ARG A 262 -25.96 -6.71 26.41
N LYS A 263 -27.17 -7.08 25.96
CA LYS A 263 -27.30 -7.94 24.76
C LYS A 263 -26.45 -7.32 23.66
N ALA A 264 -25.27 -7.88 23.41
CA ALA A 264 -24.35 -7.39 22.41
C ALA A 264 -25.10 -7.51 21.08
N GLU A 265 -25.62 -6.40 20.56
CA GLU A 265 -25.81 -6.30 19.13
C GLU A 265 -24.43 -6.52 18.55
N ALA A 266 -24.23 -7.69 17.92
CA ALA A 266 -23.00 -7.98 17.20
C ALA A 266 -22.63 -6.74 16.37
N PRO A 267 -21.33 -6.39 16.24
CA PRO A 267 -20.93 -5.29 15.38
C PRO A 267 -21.68 -5.46 14.06
N ARG A 268 -22.56 -4.50 13.73
CA ARG A 268 -23.38 -4.60 12.52
C ARG A 268 -22.40 -4.79 11.39
N ARG A 269 -22.30 -6.02 10.89
CA ARG A 269 -21.71 -6.28 9.58
C ARG A 269 -22.57 -5.44 8.66
N VAL A 270 -22.05 -4.31 8.23
CA VAL A 270 -22.61 -3.63 7.08
C VAL A 270 -22.44 -4.65 5.97
N TYR A 271 -23.53 -5.31 5.59
CA TYR A 271 -23.58 -6.05 4.36
C TYR A 271 -23.38 -5.00 3.28
N ILE A 272 -22.17 -4.97 2.71
CA ILE A 272 -21.94 -4.27 1.47
C ILE A 272 -22.71 -5.10 0.45
N ASP A 273 -23.84 -4.55 0.00
CA ASP A 273 -24.64 -5.15 -1.06
C ASP A 273 -23.81 -5.07 -2.34
N LEU A 274 -23.07 -6.15 -2.62
CA LEU A 274 -22.37 -6.34 -3.89
C LEU A 274 -23.43 -6.77 -4.91
N GLY A 275 -24.24 -5.81 -5.34
CA GLY A 275 -25.42 -5.94 -6.20
C GLY A 275 -25.72 -7.33 -6.78
N GLU A 276 -26.82 -7.92 -6.31
CA GLU A 276 -27.53 -8.97 -7.05
C GLU A 276 -28.32 -8.34 -8.21
N ASP A 277 -27.65 -8.03 -9.32
CA ASP A 277 -28.30 -7.77 -10.62
C ASP A 277 -27.94 -8.87 -11.63
N LEU A 278 -28.14 -10.12 -11.20
CA LEU A 278 -28.16 -11.30 -12.09
C LEU A 278 -29.32 -12.20 -11.68
N ASN A 279 -30.55 -11.73 -11.85
CA ASN A 279 -31.76 -12.54 -12.02
C ASN A 279 -32.93 -11.63 -12.43
N GLN A 280 -32.88 -11.08 -13.64
CA GLN A 280 -34.11 -10.76 -14.37
C GLN A 280 -34.18 -11.71 -15.55
N GLU A 281 -35.08 -12.69 -15.46
CA GLU A 281 -35.51 -13.47 -16.61
C GLU A 281 -36.06 -12.51 -17.68
N PRO A 282 -35.77 -12.75 -18.97
CA PRO A 282 -36.32 -11.92 -20.03
C PRO A 282 -37.84 -12.08 -20.09
N PRO A 283 -38.62 -11.01 -20.31
CA PRO A 283 -40.05 -11.12 -20.54
C PRO A 283 -40.30 -11.87 -21.86
N LEU A 284 -41.27 -12.81 -21.79
CA LEU A 284 -41.84 -13.56 -22.93
C LEU A 284 -42.38 -12.65 -24.03
#